data_AF-A0A8S3S250-F1
#
_entry.id   AF-A0A8S3S250-F1
#
_cell.length_a   1.000
_cell.length_b   1.000
_cell.length_c   1.000
_cell.angle_alpha   90.00
_cell.angle_beta   90.00
_cell.angle_gamma   90.00
#
_symmetry.space_group_name_H-M   'P 1'
#
loop_
_entity.id
_entity.type
_entity.pdbx_description
1 polymer ?
#
loop_
_entity_poly.entity_id
_entity_poly.type
_entity_poly.pdbx_seq_one_letter_code
_entity_poly.pdbx_strand_id
1 'polypeptide(L)'
;MGASIQEQILQYANILTDNVQKQDPTTIGILVAILVVLLTIVFLVCRGKSNKRSGVLVLGICESGKTLLYTRVELQDTFCNASNSGSYQVQGKNKSLRIIDVPGHERLRQTMLNQYKSLARGIIFMIDSSTLQKEIKDVADFLYTALSDSVISYNIPPVLIACNKQDLLTSKGAEVIRSQLEKEMNTLRVTRSASLQQIESSGNNNTFLGKRNKDFSFDDLKPMKVDFVECSLKGKNAESKPEMKDLEDWLIKIA
;
A
#
# COMPACT_ATOMS: atom_id res chain seq x y z
N MET A 1 -26.93 -7.20 46.45
CA MET A 1 -27.47 -6.63 45.19
C MET A 1 -27.30 -7.57 43.98
N GLY A 2 -26.20 -8.32 43.85
CA GLY A 2 -26.00 -9.25 42.71
C GLY A 2 -26.91 -10.51 42.67
N ALA A 3 -27.30 -11.04 43.83
CA ALA A 3 -28.13 -12.26 43.90
C ALA A 3 -29.54 -12.07 43.29
N SER A 4 -30.15 -10.89 43.48
CA SER A 4 -31.47 -10.57 42.93
C SER A 4 -31.48 -10.48 41.40
N ILE A 5 -30.37 -10.09 40.79
CA ILE A 5 -30.27 -9.96 39.33
C ILE A 5 -30.11 -11.36 38.70
N GLN A 6 -29.33 -12.24 39.33
CA GLN A 6 -29.21 -13.64 38.85
C GLN A 6 -30.53 -14.40 38.97
N GLU A 7 -31.27 -14.24 40.06
CA GLU A 7 -32.59 -14.86 40.22
C GLU A 7 -33.60 -14.34 39.19
N GLN A 8 -33.61 -13.04 38.93
CA GLN A 8 -34.43 -12.46 37.87
C GLN A 8 -34.08 -13.02 36.49
N ILE A 9 -32.79 -13.10 36.14
CA ILE A 9 -32.34 -13.66 34.86
C ILE A 9 -32.75 -15.13 34.72
N LEU A 10 -32.63 -15.94 35.79
CA LEU A 10 -33.07 -17.33 35.79
C LEU A 10 -34.59 -17.46 35.65
N GLN A 11 -35.35 -16.59 36.29
CA GLN A 11 -36.81 -16.57 36.16
C GLN A 11 -37.24 -16.20 34.73
N TYR A 12 -36.62 -15.18 34.13
CA TYR A 12 -36.87 -14.82 32.73
C TYR A 12 -36.47 -15.95 31.77
N ALA A 13 -35.34 -16.61 32.01
CA ALA A 13 -34.91 -17.75 31.20
C ALA A 13 -35.91 -18.92 31.26
N ASN A 14 -36.42 -19.23 32.45
CA ASN A 14 -37.39 -20.30 32.66
C ASN A 14 -38.75 -20.01 32.00
N ILE A 15 -39.21 -18.75 32.03
CA ILE A 15 -40.43 -18.30 31.34
C ILE A 15 -40.25 -18.42 29.81
N LEU A 16 -39.07 -18.06 29.30
CA LEU A 16 -38.75 -18.20 27.88
C LEU A 16 -38.74 -19.67 27.45
N THR A 17 -38.18 -20.59 28.25
CA THR A 17 -38.19 -22.03 27.95
C THR A 17 -39.60 -22.64 27.96
N ASP A 18 -40.46 -22.22 28.89
CA ASP A 18 -41.83 -22.74 28.97
C ASP A 18 -42.70 -22.25 27.79
N ASN A 19 -42.50 -21.00 27.35
CA ASN A 19 -43.18 -20.43 26.17
C ASN A 19 -42.67 -21.01 24.84
N VAL A 20 -41.39 -21.40 24.76
CA VAL A 20 -40.84 -22.12 23.61
C VAL A 20 -41.41 -23.55 23.54
N GLN A 21 -41.66 -24.18 24.69
CA GLN A 21 -42.24 -25.52 24.77
C GLN A 21 -43.74 -25.56 24.46
N LYS A 22 -44.47 -24.45 24.68
CA LYS A 22 -45.89 -24.29 24.32
C LYS A 22 -46.15 -23.95 22.85
N GLN A 23 -45.11 -23.83 22.02
CA GLN A 23 -45.23 -23.57 20.58
C GLN A 23 -46.06 -22.31 20.24
N ASP A 24 -46.04 -21.28 21.09
CA ASP A 24 -46.79 -20.05 20.82
C ASP A 24 -46.23 -19.36 19.56
N PRO A 25 -47.07 -19.12 18.53
CA PRO A 25 -46.60 -18.65 17.23
C PRO A 25 -45.95 -17.27 17.28
N THR A 26 -46.30 -16.45 18.27
CA THR A 26 -45.71 -15.12 18.52
C THR A 26 -44.28 -15.22 19.08
N THR A 27 -44.05 -16.11 20.04
CA THR A 27 -42.72 -16.35 20.64
C THR A 27 -41.75 -16.92 19.61
N ILE A 28 -42.22 -17.86 18.78
CA ILE A 28 -41.43 -18.42 17.67
C ILE A 28 -41.10 -17.31 16.64
N GLY A 29 -42.07 -16.46 16.30
CA GLY A 29 -41.87 -15.35 15.37
C GLY A 29 -40.78 -14.36 15.83
N ILE A 30 -40.77 -14.01 17.12
CA ILE A 30 -39.76 -13.10 17.70
C ILE A 30 -38.37 -13.76 17.69
N LEU A 31 -38.28 -15.04 18.05
CA LEU A 31 -37.02 -15.78 18.08
C LEU A 31 -36.40 -15.91 16.68
N VAL A 32 -37.23 -16.18 15.67
CA VAL A 32 -36.81 -16.21 14.26
C VAL A 32 -36.36 -14.82 13.79
N ALA A 33 -37.08 -13.76 14.13
CA ALA A 33 -36.69 -12.39 13.76
C ALA A 33 -35.33 -11.99 14.35
N ILE A 34 -35.08 -12.32 15.63
CA ILE A 34 -33.79 -12.08 16.29
C ILE A 34 -32.69 -12.87 15.58
N LEU A 35 -32.93 -14.14 15.25
CA LEU A 35 -31.95 -14.99 14.56
C LEU A 35 -31.63 -14.45 13.16
N VAL A 36 -32.62 -13.97 12.42
CA VAL A 36 -32.43 -13.34 11.09
C VAL A 36 -31.61 -12.04 11.22
N VAL A 37 -31.88 -11.20 12.22
CA VAL A 37 -31.10 -9.98 12.46
C VAL A 37 -29.66 -10.32 12.86
N LEU A 38 -29.46 -11.33 13.69
CA LEU A 38 -28.13 -11.78 14.10
C LEU A 38 -27.34 -12.35 12.91
N LEU A 39 -27.97 -13.19 12.08
CA LEU A 39 -27.37 -13.71 10.86
C LEU A 39 -27.05 -12.63 9.83
N THR A 40 -27.90 -11.61 9.69
CA THR A 40 -27.64 -10.48 8.78
C THR A 40 -26.50 -9.60 9.27
N ILE A 41 -26.38 -9.34 10.57
CA ILE A 41 -25.23 -8.63 11.15
C ILE A 41 -23.95 -9.44 10.96
N VAL A 42 -23.97 -10.74 11.27
CA VAL A 42 -22.82 -11.64 11.05
C VAL A 42 -22.45 -11.68 9.57
N PHE A 43 -23.41 -11.78 8.66
CA PHE A 43 -23.16 -11.77 7.23
C PHE A 43 -22.57 -10.43 6.74
N LEU A 44 -23.02 -9.30 7.26
CA LEU A 44 -22.47 -7.98 6.94
C LEU A 44 -21.04 -7.80 7.48
N VAL A 45 -20.75 -8.32 8.68
CA VAL A 45 -19.42 -8.29 9.29
C VAL A 45 -18.46 -9.28 8.61
N CYS A 46 -18.92 -10.49 8.28
CA CYS A 46 -18.15 -11.50 7.55
C CYS A 46 -17.97 -11.17 6.07
N ARG A 47 -18.85 -10.34 5.47
CA ARG A 47 -18.63 -9.68 4.17
C ARG A 47 -17.62 -8.53 4.24
N GLY A 48 -16.84 -8.43 5.33
CA GLY A 48 -15.64 -7.62 5.39
C GLY A 48 -14.88 -7.74 4.06
N LYS A 49 -14.82 -6.61 3.34
CA LYS A 49 -14.30 -6.49 1.98
C LYS A 49 -12.92 -7.14 1.91
N SER A 50 -12.88 -8.41 1.50
CA SER A 50 -11.67 -9.05 1.01
C SER A 50 -11.34 -8.46 -0.35
N ASN A 51 -10.96 -7.17 -0.38
CA ASN A 51 -10.12 -6.67 -1.45
C ASN A 51 -8.82 -7.43 -1.31
N LYS A 52 -8.68 -8.54 -2.06
CA LYS A 52 -7.41 -9.26 -2.19
C LYS A 52 -6.46 -8.32 -2.91
N ARG A 53 -5.86 -7.40 -2.16
CA ARG A 53 -4.80 -6.51 -2.63
C ARG A 53 -3.68 -7.42 -3.11
N SER A 54 -3.53 -7.52 -4.42
CA SER A 54 -2.50 -8.32 -5.10
C SER A 54 -1.63 -7.46 -6.01
N GLY A 55 -1.94 -6.16 -6.14
CA GLY A 55 -1.23 -5.24 -7.02
C GLY A 55 0.10 -4.77 -6.42
N VAL A 56 1.18 -4.83 -7.19
CA VAL A 56 2.43 -4.13 -6.90
C VAL A 56 2.51 -2.94 -7.85
N LEU A 57 2.41 -1.73 -7.31
CA LEU A 57 2.47 -0.52 -8.12
C LEU A 57 3.92 -0.13 -8.36
N VAL A 58 4.31 0.02 -9.64
CA VAL A 58 5.62 0.54 -10.02
C VAL A 58 5.48 2.03 -10.29
N LEU A 59 5.93 2.85 -9.33
CA LEU A 59 5.90 4.30 -9.34
C LEU A 59 7.29 4.87 -9.61
N GLY A 60 7.37 6.18 -9.88
CA GLY A 60 8.62 6.92 -10.11
C GLY A 60 8.52 7.88 -11.29
N ILE A 61 9.43 8.84 -11.35
CA ILE A 61 9.53 9.85 -12.42
C ILE A 61 9.85 9.21 -13.79
N CYS A 62 9.71 9.97 -14.87
CA CYS A 62 10.11 9.51 -16.21
C CYS A 62 11.57 9.02 -16.23
N GLU A 63 11.87 8.09 -17.13
CA GLU A 63 13.23 7.55 -17.35
C GLU A 63 13.87 6.80 -16.16
N SER A 64 13.20 6.63 -15.03
CA SER A 64 13.71 5.85 -13.89
C SER A 64 13.83 4.34 -14.13
N GLY A 65 13.25 3.83 -15.24
CA GLY A 65 13.33 2.42 -15.63
C GLY A 65 12.11 1.57 -15.24
N LYS A 66 10.95 2.18 -14.94
CA LYS A 66 9.70 1.46 -14.60
C LYS A 66 9.26 0.46 -15.66
N THR A 67 9.16 0.90 -16.92
CA THR A 67 8.76 0.04 -18.04
C THR A 67 9.80 -1.05 -18.31
N LEU A 68 11.10 -0.75 -18.11
CA LEU A 68 12.15 -1.77 -18.22
C LEU A 68 12.01 -2.85 -17.14
N LEU A 69 11.70 -2.46 -15.90
CA LEU A 69 11.38 -3.41 -14.82
C LEU A 69 10.16 -4.25 -15.20
N TYR A 70 9.09 -3.60 -15.64
CA TYR A 70 7.85 -4.25 -16.06
C TYR A 70 8.10 -5.30 -17.14
N THR A 71 8.76 -4.91 -18.24
CA THR A 71 9.12 -5.83 -19.33
C THR A 71 10.03 -6.94 -18.85
N ARG A 72 10.97 -6.68 -17.93
CA ARG A 72 11.88 -7.73 -17.44
C ARG A 72 11.18 -8.78 -16.59
N VAL A 73 10.19 -8.35 -15.82
CA VAL A 73 9.34 -9.22 -15.01
C VAL A 73 8.35 -9.98 -15.90
N GLU A 74 7.73 -9.31 -16.87
CA GLU A 74 6.80 -9.93 -17.83
C GLU A 74 7.50 -10.91 -18.78
N LEU A 75 8.74 -10.66 -19.21
CA LEU A 75 9.50 -11.61 -20.03
C LEU A 75 9.80 -12.94 -19.30
N GLN A 76 9.60 -13.02 -17.98
CA GLN A 76 9.66 -14.29 -17.24
C GLN A 76 8.32 -15.05 -17.26
N ASP A 77 7.20 -14.39 -17.60
CA ASP A 77 5.84 -14.93 -17.53
C ASP A 77 5.11 -14.85 -18.88
N THR A 78 4.66 -16.00 -19.39
CA THR A 78 4.24 -16.24 -20.78
C THR A 78 2.89 -15.62 -21.22
N PHE A 79 2.32 -14.66 -20.50
CA PHE A 79 0.97 -14.14 -20.80
C PHE A 79 0.92 -12.61 -20.85
N CYS A 80 1.09 -12.07 -22.07
CA CYS A 80 0.87 -10.66 -22.39
C CYS A 80 -0.63 -10.33 -22.33
N ASN A 81 -1.04 -9.48 -21.39
CA ASN A 81 -2.29 -8.74 -21.52
C ASN A 81 -1.92 -7.31 -21.94
N ALA A 82 -2.54 -6.78 -23.00
CA ALA A 82 -2.26 -5.46 -23.61
C ALA A 82 -2.63 -4.24 -22.71
N SER A 83 -2.69 -4.44 -21.41
CA SER A 83 -2.96 -3.46 -20.36
C SER A 83 -1.67 -3.24 -19.57
N ASN A 84 -1.46 -2.06 -18.98
CA ASN A 84 -0.28 -1.72 -18.12
C ASN A 84 -0.19 -2.55 -16.81
N SER A 85 -0.61 -3.80 -16.84
CA SER A 85 -0.62 -4.74 -15.73
C SER A 85 -0.29 -6.15 -16.21
N GLY A 86 0.70 -6.77 -15.58
CA GLY A 86 1.17 -8.12 -15.84
C GLY A 86 1.05 -8.98 -14.59
N SER A 87 0.99 -10.30 -14.77
CA SER A 87 1.05 -11.25 -13.66
C SER A 87 2.49 -11.72 -13.48
N TYR A 88 3.06 -11.53 -12.29
CA TYR A 88 4.35 -12.06 -11.89
C TYR A 88 4.18 -13.30 -11.03
N GLN A 89 4.69 -14.45 -11.49
CA GLN A 89 4.75 -15.67 -10.69
C GLN A 89 5.94 -15.62 -9.74
N VAL A 90 5.65 -15.71 -8.45
CA VAL A 90 6.68 -15.57 -7.42
C VAL A 90 7.48 -16.86 -7.34
N GLN A 91 8.77 -16.79 -7.60
CA GLN A 91 9.64 -17.97 -7.54
C GLN A 91 9.59 -18.62 -6.15
N GLY A 92 9.40 -19.95 -6.12
CA GLY A 92 9.31 -20.72 -4.88
C GLY A 92 7.99 -20.60 -4.10
N LYS A 93 6.99 -19.86 -4.61
CA LYS A 93 5.65 -19.78 -4.02
C LYS A 93 4.57 -20.01 -5.07
N ASN A 94 3.50 -20.74 -4.73
CA ASN A 94 2.33 -20.87 -5.61
C ASN A 94 1.40 -19.65 -5.48
N LYS A 95 1.94 -18.45 -5.72
CA LYS A 95 1.22 -17.17 -5.65
C LYS A 95 1.71 -16.27 -6.78
N SER A 96 0.76 -15.56 -7.39
CA SER A 96 1.06 -14.50 -8.35
C SER A 96 0.79 -13.11 -7.77
N LEU A 97 1.64 -12.16 -8.15
CA LEU A 97 1.48 -10.74 -7.90
C LEU A 97 1.08 -10.04 -9.20
N ARG A 98 0.22 -9.03 -9.14
CA ARG A 98 -0.11 -8.22 -10.31
C ARG A 98 0.80 -7.00 -10.34
N ILE A 99 1.80 -6.97 -11.22
CA ILE A 99 2.66 -5.79 -11.39
C ILE A 99 1.92 -4.78 -12.25
N ILE A 100 1.87 -3.52 -11.83
CA ILE A 100 1.16 -2.44 -12.54
C ILE A 100 2.18 -1.33 -12.83
N ASP A 101 2.47 -1.08 -14.11
CA ASP A 101 3.33 0.03 -14.54
C ASP A 101 2.52 1.34 -14.53
N VAL A 102 2.97 2.31 -13.75
CA VAL A 102 2.33 3.63 -13.66
C VAL A 102 3.15 4.64 -14.47
N PRO A 103 2.55 5.32 -15.47
CA PRO A 103 3.22 6.35 -16.24
C PRO A 103 3.85 7.42 -15.35
N GLY A 104 5.13 7.76 -15.60
CA GLY A 104 5.89 8.70 -14.78
C GLY A 104 5.63 10.17 -15.10
N HIS A 105 4.96 10.47 -16.23
CA HIS A 105 4.72 11.84 -16.67
C HIS A 105 3.75 12.55 -15.71
N GLU A 106 4.08 13.79 -15.33
CA GLU A 106 3.38 14.54 -14.26
C GLU A 106 1.85 14.57 -14.41
N ARG A 107 1.35 14.77 -15.64
CA ARG A 107 -0.10 14.79 -15.93
C ARG A 107 -0.82 13.46 -15.69
N LEU A 108 -0.15 12.34 -15.89
CA LEU A 108 -0.76 11.01 -15.88
C LEU A 108 -0.55 10.28 -14.55
N ARG A 109 0.58 10.54 -13.86
CA ARG A 109 0.98 9.81 -12.66
C ARG A 109 -0.06 9.90 -11.54
N GLN A 110 -0.69 11.06 -11.32
CA GLN A 110 -1.72 11.23 -10.28
C GLN A 110 -3.02 10.49 -10.62
N THR A 111 -3.51 10.62 -11.85
CA THR A 111 -4.74 9.95 -12.31
C THR A 111 -4.61 8.44 -12.19
N MET A 112 -3.48 7.89 -12.62
CA MET A 112 -3.21 6.46 -12.58
C MET A 112 -2.96 5.96 -11.15
N LEU A 113 -2.24 6.73 -10.32
CA LEU A 113 -2.11 6.42 -8.89
C LEU A 113 -3.48 6.33 -8.21
N ASN A 114 -4.37 7.30 -8.47
CA ASN A 114 -5.72 7.31 -7.92
C ASN A 114 -6.56 6.11 -8.37
N GLN A 115 -6.36 5.64 -9.60
CA GLN A 115 -7.02 4.46 -10.13
C GLN A 115 -6.58 3.17 -9.43
N TYR A 116 -5.28 3.01 -9.13
CA TYR A 116 -4.72 1.74 -8.68
C TYR A 116 -4.35 1.66 -7.19
N LYS A 117 -4.31 2.78 -6.45
CA LYS A 117 -3.89 2.84 -5.03
C LYS A 117 -4.68 1.92 -4.09
N SER A 118 -5.95 1.64 -4.39
CA SER A 118 -6.79 0.75 -3.59
C SER A 118 -6.43 -0.74 -3.73
N LEU A 119 -5.74 -1.10 -4.81
CA LEU A 119 -5.29 -2.47 -5.12
C LEU A 119 -3.88 -2.76 -4.61
N ALA A 120 -3.15 -1.73 -4.16
CA ALA A 120 -1.75 -1.81 -3.76
C ALA A 120 -1.57 -2.75 -2.56
N ARG A 121 -0.92 -3.89 -2.81
CA ARG A 121 -0.31 -4.78 -1.83
C ARG A 121 1.09 -4.33 -1.47
N GLY A 122 1.81 -3.74 -2.42
CA GLY A 122 3.15 -3.18 -2.27
C GLY A 122 3.38 -2.08 -3.29
N ILE A 123 4.35 -1.21 -3.02
CA ILE A 123 4.73 -0.12 -3.91
C ILE A 123 6.23 -0.20 -4.16
N ILE A 124 6.65 -0.25 -5.43
CA ILE A 124 8.04 -0.08 -5.83
C ILE A 124 8.16 1.32 -6.40
N PHE A 125 8.95 2.17 -5.77
CA PHE A 125 9.24 3.51 -6.24
C PHE A 125 10.63 3.52 -6.88
N MET A 126 10.66 3.59 -8.21
CA MET A 126 11.87 3.55 -9.02
C MET A 126 12.53 4.92 -9.10
N ILE A 127 13.83 4.98 -8.79
CA ILE A 127 14.65 6.18 -8.86
C ILE A 127 15.82 5.94 -9.82
N ASP A 128 16.12 6.93 -10.67
CA ASP A 128 17.39 6.98 -11.39
C ASP A 128 18.48 7.52 -10.45
N SER A 129 19.39 6.63 -10.04
CA SER A 129 20.46 6.95 -9.10
C SER A 129 21.51 7.91 -9.67
N SER A 130 21.61 8.03 -10.99
CA SER A 130 22.61 8.84 -11.70
C SER A 130 22.18 10.30 -11.87
N THR A 131 20.88 10.57 -11.96
CA THR A 131 20.31 11.91 -12.19
C THR A 131 19.65 12.52 -10.95
N LEU A 132 19.57 11.78 -9.85
CA LEU A 132 18.82 12.19 -8.65
C LEU A 132 19.08 13.63 -8.20
N GLN A 133 20.33 14.11 -8.24
CA GLN A 133 20.64 15.48 -7.78
C GLN A 133 19.86 16.57 -8.55
N LYS A 134 19.59 16.35 -9.85
CA LYS A 134 18.83 17.29 -10.69
C LYS A 134 17.32 17.15 -10.48
N GLU A 135 16.87 15.95 -10.15
CA GLU A 135 15.45 15.57 -10.12
C GLU A 135 14.89 15.44 -8.70
N ILE A 136 15.72 15.63 -7.67
CA ILE A 136 15.39 15.35 -6.26
C ILE A 136 14.08 16.00 -5.82
N LYS A 137 13.79 17.22 -6.29
CA LYS A 137 12.56 17.95 -5.97
C LYS A 137 11.32 17.23 -6.49
N ASP A 138 11.33 16.81 -7.76
CA ASP A 138 10.18 16.13 -8.38
C ASP A 138 10.04 14.69 -7.86
N VAL A 139 11.18 14.01 -7.64
CA VAL A 139 11.21 12.68 -7.01
C VAL A 139 10.61 12.73 -5.60
N ALA A 140 11.05 13.68 -4.77
CA ALA A 140 10.56 13.84 -3.41
C ALA A 140 9.10 14.30 -3.38
N ASP A 141 8.68 15.22 -4.26
CA ASP A 141 7.28 15.66 -4.31
C ASP A 141 6.32 14.53 -4.69
N PHE A 142 6.71 13.71 -5.67
CA PHE A 142 5.90 12.56 -6.06
C PHE A 142 5.88 11.48 -4.97
N LEU A 143 7.02 11.17 -4.37
CA LEU A 143 7.10 10.23 -3.25
C LEU A 143 6.27 10.72 -2.07
N TYR A 144 6.37 12.00 -1.69
CA TYR A 144 5.55 12.61 -0.65
C TYR A 144 4.08 12.46 -0.95
N THR A 145 3.65 12.78 -2.17
CA THR A 145 2.25 12.67 -2.59
C THR A 145 1.74 11.22 -2.51
N ALA A 146 2.56 10.24 -2.90
CA ALA A 146 2.20 8.84 -2.78
C ALA A 146 2.12 8.36 -1.32
N LEU A 147 3.10 8.71 -0.47
CA LEU A 147 3.14 8.28 0.93
C LEU A 147 2.09 8.98 1.80
N SER A 148 1.76 10.23 1.49
CA SER A 148 0.76 11.02 2.23
C SER A 148 -0.68 10.75 1.81
N ASP A 149 -0.91 10.01 0.72
CA ASP A 149 -2.26 9.67 0.27
C ASP A 149 -3.05 8.91 1.35
N SER A 150 -4.28 9.33 1.63
CA SER A 150 -5.14 8.72 2.67
C SER A 150 -5.39 7.23 2.47
N VAL A 151 -5.54 6.76 1.22
CA VAL A 151 -5.80 5.34 0.95
C VAL A 151 -4.53 4.53 1.16
N ILE A 152 -3.38 5.02 0.72
CA ILE A 152 -2.08 4.37 0.96
C ILE A 152 -1.76 4.36 2.44
N SER A 153 -1.93 5.48 3.15
CA SER A 153 -1.69 5.59 4.58
C SER A 153 -2.65 4.72 5.41
N TYR A 154 -3.89 4.52 4.96
CA TYR A 154 -4.84 3.61 5.61
C TYR A 154 -4.51 2.13 5.33
N ASN A 155 -4.07 1.83 4.10
CA ASN A 155 -3.79 0.46 3.66
C ASN A 155 -2.42 -0.05 4.09
N ILE A 156 -1.47 0.87 4.35
CA ILE A 156 -0.09 0.63 4.81
C ILE A 156 0.62 -0.43 3.94
N PRO A 157 0.66 -0.29 2.60
CA PRO A 157 1.46 -1.20 1.79
C PRO A 157 2.95 -0.99 2.10
N PRO A 158 3.78 -2.06 2.19
CA PRO A 158 5.23 -1.90 2.20
C PRO A 158 5.70 -1.18 0.92
N VAL A 159 6.68 -0.31 1.09
CA VAL A 159 7.27 0.50 0.02
C VAL A 159 8.73 0.10 -0.16
N LEU A 160 9.14 -0.11 -1.40
CA LEU A 160 10.52 -0.33 -1.80
C LEU A 160 11.00 0.87 -2.62
N ILE A 161 12.04 1.55 -2.18
CA ILE A 161 12.75 2.52 -2.98
C ILE A 161 13.84 1.78 -3.77
N ALA A 162 13.62 1.59 -5.06
CA ALA A 162 14.54 0.90 -5.94
C ALA A 162 15.45 1.90 -6.64
N CYS A 163 16.70 1.96 -6.19
CA CYS A 163 17.75 2.83 -6.69
C CYS A 163 18.38 2.20 -7.94
N ASN A 164 17.79 2.47 -9.10
CA ASN A 164 18.15 1.87 -10.38
C ASN A 164 19.35 2.56 -11.04
N LYS A 165 19.87 1.94 -12.10
CA LYS A 165 21.01 2.38 -12.93
C LYS A 165 22.36 2.34 -12.21
N GLN A 166 22.55 1.42 -11.27
CA GLN A 166 23.83 1.26 -10.55
C GLN A 166 24.99 0.78 -11.44
N ASP A 167 24.73 0.45 -12.71
CA ASP A 167 25.73 0.25 -13.75
C ASP A 167 26.49 1.53 -14.14
N LEU A 168 25.95 2.72 -13.85
CA LEU A 168 26.56 4.01 -14.20
C LEU A 168 27.50 4.50 -13.09
N LEU A 169 28.68 5.00 -13.47
CA LEU A 169 29.69 5.54 -12.53
C LEU A 169 29.20 6.76 -11.73
N THR A 170 28.21 7.49 -12.26
CA THR A 170 27.63 8.67 -11.61
C THR A 170 26.55 8.32 -10.59
N SER A 171 26.15 7.05 -10.50
CA SER A 171 25.08 6.58 -9.63
C SER A 171 25.43 6.70 -8.16
N LYS A 172 24.43 7.13 -7.38
CA LYS A 172 24.53 7.25 -5.93
C LYS A 172 24.06 5.95 -5.26
N GLY A 173 24.73 5.57 -4.18
CA GLY A 173 24.29 4.45 -3.36
C GLY A 173 23.01 4.75 -2.59
N ALA A 174 22.28 3.71 -2.22
CA ALA A 174 20.96 3.78 -1.59
C ALA A 174 20.94 4.63 -0.31
N GLU A 175 21.98 4.56 0.53
CA GLU A 175 22.06 5.35 1.76
C GLU A 175 22.24 6.86 1.49
N VAL A 176 22.96 7.22 0.43
CA VAL A 176 23.08 8.63 0.00
C VAL A 176 21.75 9.14 -0.52
N ILE A 177 21.05 8.32 -1.32
CA ILE A 177 19.72 8.63 -1.86
C ILE A 177 18.71 8.79 -0.73
N ARG A 178 18.71 7.88 0.25
CA ARG A 178 17.89 7.94 1.46
C ARG A 178 18.11 9.27 2.18
N SER A 179 19.35 9.62 2.50
CA SER A 179 19.68 10.87 3.20
C SER A 179 19.22 12.13 2.44
N GLN A 180 19.42 12.16 1.11
CA GLN A 180 18.99 13.28 0.27
C GLN A 180 17.45 13.41 0.24
N LEU A 181 16.74 12.29 0.10
CA LEU A 181 15.28 12.29 0.15
C LEU A 181 14.76 12.70 1.51
N GLU A 182 15.33 12.22 2.61
CA GLU A 182 14.90 12.61 3.96
C GLU A 182 14.98 14.12 4.17
N LYS A 183 16.07 14.75 3.72
CA LYS A 183 16.26 16.21 3.77
C LYS A 183 15.22 16.96 2.93
N GLU A 184 14.96 16.52 1.71
CA GLU A 184 13.99 17.17 0.82
C GLU A 184 12.55 16.97 1.34
N MET A 185 12.22 15.78 1.82
CA MET A 185 10.94 15.46 2.45
C MET A 185 10.68 16.31 3.69
N ASN A 186 11.71 16.57 4.51
CA ASN A 186 11.59 17.49 5.65
C ASN A 186 11.18 18.90 5.18
N THR A 187 11.81 19.39 4.11
CA THR A 187 11.49 20.69 3.49
C THR A 187 10.04 20.72 2.99
N LEU A 188 9.62 19.69 2.23
CA LEU A 188 8.25 19.56 1.72
C LEU A 188 7.19 19.52 2.83
N ARG A 189 7.52 18.86 3.94
CA ARG A 189 6.63 18.77 5.10
C ARG A 189 6.39 20.13 5.74
N VAL A 190 7.43 20.96 5.85
CA VAL A 190 7.32 22.33 6.37
C VAL A 190 6.53 23.21 5.42
N THR A 191 6.84 23.18 4.12
CA THR A 191 6.18 24.04 3.12
C THR A 191 4.70 23.68 2.94
N ARG A 192 4.35 22.39 2.88
CA ARG A 192 2.95 21.94 2.77
C ARG A 192 2.15 22.17 4.06
N SER A 193 2.78 22.08 5.24
CA SER A 193 2.10 22.39 6.50
C SER A 193 1.78 23.89 6.61
N ALA A 194 2.71 24.75 6.15
CA ALA A 194 2.50 26.19 6.13
C ALA A 194 1.40 26.63 5.14
N SER A 195 1.32 25.99 3.96
CA SER A 195 0.29 26.31 2.98
C SER A 195 -1.11 25.83 3.40
N LEU A 196 -1.21 24.71 4.11
CA LEU A 196 -2.49 24.19 4.62
C LEU A 196 -3.11 25.09 5.70
N GLN A 197 -2.31 25.79 6.51
CA GLN A 197 -2.81 26.77 7.48
C GLN A 197 -3.48 28.00 6.82
N GLN A 198 -3.25 28.22 5.52
CA GLN A 198 -3.81 29.34 4.76
C GLN A 198 -5.09 28.97 4.01
N ILE A 199 -5.42 27.68 3.89
CA ILE A 199 -6.52 27.18 3.05
C ILE A 199 -7.31 26.12 3.84
N GLU A 200 -8.04 26.52 4.88
CA GLU A 200 -8.89 25.61 5.66
C GLU A 200 -10.17 25.14 4.91
N SER A 201 -10.36 25.54 3.65
CA SER A 201 -11.64 25.38 2.94
C SER A 201 -11.68 24.30 1.85
N SER A 202 -10.67 23.42 1.71
CA SER A 202 -10.72 22.37 0.68
C SER A 202 -9.95 21.10 1.04
N GLY A 203 -10.67 20.16 1.67
CA GLY A 203 -10.62 18.70 1.45
C GLY A 203 -9.30 17.98 1.16
N ASN A 204 -8.14 18.50 1.56
CA ASN A 204 -6.87 17.85 1.28
C ASN A 204 -6.67 16.71 2.28
N ASN A 205 -7.12 15.51 1.90
CA ASN A 205 -7.08 14.29 2.70
C ASN A 205 -5.65 13.70 2.83
N ASN A 206 -4.60 14.53 2.80
CA ASN A 206 -3.23 14.06 2.89
C ASN A 206 -2.81 13.93 4.35
N THR A 207 -2.26 12.76 4.68
CA THR A 207 -1.81 12.42 6.02
C THR A 207 -0.42 13.01 6.27
N PHE A 208 -0.20 13.54 7.47
CA PHE A 208 1.11 14.04 7.87
C PHE A 208 2.13 12.90 8.00
N LEU A 209 3.33 13.07 7.44
CA LEU A 209 4.37 12.04 7.44
C LEU A 209 5.38 12.21 8.58
N GLY A 210 5.58 11.14 9.34
CA GLY A 210 6.55 11.06 10.44
C GLY A 210 6.12 11.86 11.69
N LYS A 211 7.10 12.32 12.48
CA LYS A 211 6.86 13.01 13.77
C LYS A 211 7.07 14.52 13.63
N ARG A 212 6.17 15.33 14.21
CA ARG A 212 6.21 16.81 14.10
C ARG A 212 7.45 17.46 14.72
N ASN A 213 7.97 16.92 15.82
CA ASN A 213 9.05 17.53 16.60
C ASN A 213 10.42 16.90 16.33
N LYS A 214 10.60 16.27 15.18
CA LYS A 214 11.84 15.62 14.77
C LYS A 214 11.99 15.77 13.27
N ASP A 215 13.23 15.90 12.80
CA ASP A 215 13.51 15.81 11.36
C ASP A 215 12.95 14.52 10.77
N PHE A 216 12.49 14.63 9.52
CA PHE A 216 11.90 13.50 8.82
C PHE A 216 12.94 12.39 8.67
N SER A 217 12.54 11.17 9.01
CA SER A 217 13.26 9.95 8.67
C SER A 217 12.28 8.88 8.24
N PHE A 218 12.67 8.05 7.27
CA PHE A 218 11.84 6.94 6.79
C PHE A 218 11.52 5.93 7.90
N ASP A 219 12.40 5.80 8.90
CA ASP A 219 12.18 4.92 10.06
C ASP A 219 11.03 5.37 10.97
N ASP A 220 10.65 6.65 10.90
CA ASP A 220 9.55 7.22 11.67
C ASP A 220 8.18 7.05 10.98
N LEU A 221 8.12 6.43 9.80
CA LEU A 221 6.87 6.17 9.07
C LEU A 221 6.09 4.93 9.55
N LYS A 222 6.49 4.36 10.70
CA LYS A 222 5.82 3.19 11.30
C LYS A 222 4.32 3.47 11.48
N PRO A 223 3.43 2.54 11.08
CA PRO A 223 3.69 1.13 10.74
C PRO A 223 4.14 0.83 9.30
N MET A 224 4.20 1.82 8.40
CA MET A 224 4.63 1.62 7.01
C MET A 224 6.12 1.31 6.95
N LYS A 225 6.48 0.21 6.27
CA LYS A 225 7.89 -0.17 6.05
C LYS A 225 8.37 0.40 4.73
N VAL A 226 9.50 1.11 4.78
CA VAL A 226 10.17 1.66 3.59
C VAL A 226 11.59 1.10 3.53
N ASP A 227 11.79 0.16 2.61
CA ASP A 227 13.08 -0.48 2.35
C ASP A 227 13.77 0.20 1.16
N PHE A 228 15.10 0.23 1.14
CA PHE A 228 15.88 0.74 0.02
C PHE A 228 16.74 -0.39 -0.56
N VAL A 229 16.78 -0.50 -1.88
CA VAL A 229 17.63 -1.47 -2.58
C VAL A 229 18.32 -0.82 -3.76
N GLU A 230 19.48 -1.35 -4.10
CA GLU A 230 20.27 -0.97 -5.27
C GLU A 230 19.99 -1.96 -6.40
N CYS A 231 19.78 -1.48 -7.62
CA CYS A 231 19.57 -2.36 -8.76
C CYS A 231 20.14 -1.81 -10.08
N SER A 232 20.44 -2.72 -11.00
CA SER A 232 20.75 -2.39 -12.39
C SER A 232 19.95 -3.32 -13.31
N LEU A 233 18.93 -2.74 -13.95
CA LEU A 233 18.08 -3.48 -14.88
C LEU A 233 18.73 -3.72 -16.25
N LYS A 234 19.71 -2.88 -16.64
CA LYS A 234 20.44 -3.02 -17.90
C LYS A 234 21.65 -3.96 -17.77
N GLY A 235 22.19 -4.09 -16.55
CA GLY A 235 23.47 -4.75 -16.31
C GLY A 235 24.66 -3.88 -16.71
N LYS A 236 25.86 -4.21 -16.23
CA LYS A 236 27.11 -3.45 -16.49
C LYS A 236 27.54 -3.52 -17.96
N ASN A 237 27.21 -4.61 -18.65
CA ASN A 237 27.49 -4.87 -20.07
C ASN A 237 26.25 -5.46 -20.77
N ALA A 238 26.18 -5.36 -22.11
CA ALA A 238 25.06 -5.87 -22.92
C ALA A 238 24.78 -7.39 -22.74
N GLU A 239 25.75 -8.16 -22.26
CA GLU A 239 25.64 -9.60 -21.97
C GLU A 239 25.50 -9.92 -20.48
N SER A 240 25.65 -8.93 -19.60
CA SER A 240 25.56 -9.15 -18.15
C SER A 240 24.11 -9.30 -17.70
N LYS A 241 23.86 -10.26 -16.79
CA LYS A 241 22.53 -10.43 -16.19
C LYS A 241 22.17 -9.19 -15.37
N PRO A 242 20.88 -8.79 -15.32
CA PRO A 242 20.45 -7.70 -14.47
C PRO A 242 20.74 -8.01 -13.00
N GLU A 243 21.21 -7.00 -12.27
CA GLU A 243 21.44 -7.07 -10.83
C GLU A 243 20.16 -6.59 -10.14
N MET A 244 19.21 -7.51 -9.89
CA MET A 244 17.92 -7.20 -9.25
C MET A 244 17.48 -8.20 -8.17
N LYS A 245 18.41 -8.99 -7.62
CA LYS A 245 18.12 -10.04 -6.63
C LYS A 245 17.41 -9.51 -5.39
N ASP A 246 17.89 -8.40 -4.84
CA ASP A 246 17.29 -7.81 -3.63
C ASP A 246 15.83 -7.34 -3.87
N LEU A 247 15.53 -6.92 -5.10
CA LEU A 247 14.16 -6.57 -5.52
C LEU A 247 13.29 -7.82 -5.65
N GLU A 248 13.80 -8.91 -6.23
CA GLU A 248 13.09 -10.20 -6.30
C GLU A 248 12.82 -10.78 -4.91
N ASP A 249 13.81 -10.74 -4.01
CA ASP A 249 13.67 -11.17 -2.61
C ASP A 249 12.61 -10.35 -1.87
N TRP A 250 12.55 -9.04 -2.12
CA TRP A 250 11.50 -8.18 -1.59
C TRP A 250 10.12 -8.55 -2.16
N LEU A 251 10.01 -8.83 -3.46
CA LEU A 251 8.77 -9.32 -4.08
C LEU A 251 8.32 -10.66 -3.47
N ILE A 252 9.25 -11.58 -3.21
CA ILE A 252 8.97 -12.85 -2.53
C ILE A 252 8.45 -12.59 -1.11
N LYS A 253 9.05 -11.65 -0.36
CA LYS A 253 8.63 -11.31 1.00
C LYS A 253 7.20 -10.77 1.08
N ILE A 254 6.75 -9.99 0.09
CA ILE A 254 5.40 -9.42 0.09
C ILE A 254 4.32 -10.39 -0.41
N ALA A 255 4.68 -11.44 -1.16
CA ALA A 255 3.76 -12.45 -1.69
C ALA A 255 3.14 -13.38 -0.62
#